data_AF-A0A7T4WZP0-F1
#
_entry.id   AF-A0A7T4WZP0-F1
#
_cell.length_a   1.000
_cell.length_b   1.000
_cell.length_c   1.000
_cell.angle_alpha   90.00
_cell.angle_beta   90.00
_cell.angle_gamma   90.00
#
_symmetry.space_group_name_H-M   'P 1'
#
loop_
_entity.id
_entity.type
_entity.pdbx_description
1 polymer ?
#
loop_
_entity_poly.entity_id
_entity_poly.type
_entity_poly.pdbx_seq_one_letter_code
_entity_poly.pdbx_strand_id
1 'polypeptide(L)'
;MIFANGDTAITCQIEPTEVERLLATYKKDGKLTDSPYITAVQFTNNTVTFHYEPIEVMENENTIEPSTFVTTIVKSVLNRESEVR
;
A
#
# COMPACT_ATOMS: atom_id res chain seq x y z
N MET A 1 -9.04 -0.80 8.46
CA MET A 1 -8.54 -2.17 8.71
C MET A 1 -7.49 -2.52 7.65
N ILE A 2 -6.36 -3.11 8.02
CA ILE A 2 -5.30 -3.53 7.08
C ILE A 2 -5.14 -5.05 7.20
N PHE A 3 -5.10 -5.76 6.07
CA PHE A 3 -4.89 -7.20 6.06
C PHE A 3 -4.12 -7.63 4.81
N ALA A 4 -3.34 -8.70 4.94
CA ALA A 4 -2.74 -9.38 3.80
C ALA A 4 -3.84 -10.12 3.03
N ASN A 5 -3.86 -9.94 1.72
CA ASN A 5 -4.80 -10.58 0.80
C ASN A 5 -4.01 -11.58 -0.04
N GLY A 6 -3.78 -12.77 0.52
CA GLY A 6 -2.80 -13.72 0.00
C GLY A 6 -1.36 -13.23 0.19
N ASP A 7 -0.46 -13.75 -0.63
CA ASP A 7 0.99 -13.52 -0.49
C ASP A 7 1.52 -12.33 -1.29
N THR A 8 0.68 -11.71 -2.14
CA THR A 8 1.13 -10.72 -3.13
C THR A 8 0.41 -9.38 -3.01
N ALA A 9 -0.45 -9.21 -2.00
CA ALA A 9 -1.21 -7.98 -1.84
C ALA A 9 -1.48 -7.64 -0.36
N ILE A 10 -1.48 -6.35 -0.06
CA ILE A 10 -1.97 -5.78 1.20
C ILE A 10 -3.20 -4.92 0.89
N THR A 11 -4.35 -5.27 1.47
CA THR A 11 -5.60 -4.52 1.30
C THR A 11 -5.91 -3.70 2.55
N CYS A 12 -6.25 -2.44 2.33
CA CYS A 12 -6.67 -1.49 3.35
C CYS A 12 -8.13 -1.13 3.13
N GLN A 13 -8.99 -1.46 4.09
CA GLN A 13 -10.33 -0.89 4.17
C GLN A 13 -10.28 0.41 4.95
N ILE A 14 -10.65 1.50 4.28
CA ILE A 14 -10.59 2.89 4.76
C ILE A 14 -11.86 3.63 4.35
N GLU A 15 -12.06 4.85 4.86
CA GLU A 15 -13.24 5.63 4.53
C GLU A 15 -13.24 6.04 3.05
N PRO A 16 -14.41 6.11 2.38
CA PRO A 16 -14.48 6.50 0.97
C PRO A 16 -13.80 7.84 0.66
N THR A 17 -13.88 8.81 1.57
CA THR A 17 -13.22 10.11 1.43
C THR A 17 -11.70 10.01 1.44
N GLU A 18 -11.14 9.04 2.18
CA GLU A 18 -9.70 8.76 2.16
C GLU A 18 -9.28 8.03 0.89
N VAL A 19 -10.11 7.11 0.37
CA VAL A 19 -9.89 6.49 -0.95
C VAL A 19 -9.84 7.56 -2.03
N GLU A 20 -10.82 8.47 -2.07
CA GLU A 20 -10.89 9.55 -3.06
C GLU A 20 -9.62 10.43 -3.02
N ARG A 21 -9.15 10.76 -1.82
CA ARG A 21 -7.91 11.51 -1.63
C ARG A 21 -6.70 10.76 -2.16
N LEU A 22 -6.51 9.51 -1.77
CA LEU A 22 -5.37 8.70 -2.25
C LEU A 22 -5.44 8.51 -3.76
N LEU A 23 -6.63 8.32 -4.33
CA LEU A 23 -6.82 8.22 -5.76
C LEU A 23 -6.43 9.52 -6.48
N ALA A 24 -6.73 10.69 -5.89
CA ALA A 24 -6.30 11.97 -6.44
C ALA A 24 -4.77 12.11 -6.45
N THR A 25 -4.10 11.76 -5.35
CA THR A 25 -2.63 11.72 -5.26
C THR A 25 -2.05 10.76 -6.30
N TYR A 26 -2.58 9.53 -6.38
CA TYR A 26 -2.12 8.52 -7.34
C TYR A 26 -2.31 8.98 -8.80
N LYS A 27 -3.43 9.61 -9.14
CA LYS A 27 -3.67 10.16 -10.49
C LYS A 27 -2.73 11.31 -10.85
N LYS A 28 -2.33 12.10 -9.86
CA LYS A 28 -1.43 13.25 -10.05
C LYS A 28 0.03 12.79 -10.19
N ASP A 29 0.48 11.91 -9.31
CA ASP A 29 1.90 11.58 -9.14
C ASP A 29 2.27 10.23 -9.77
N GLY A 30 1.28 9.43 -10.19
CA GLY A 30 1.44 8.09 -10.77
C GLY A 30 1.79 7.00 -9.74
N LYS A 31 1.93 7.37 -8.46
CA LYS A 31 2.33 6.49 -7.35
C LYS A 31 1.83 7.05 -6.02
N LEU A 32 1.77 6.18 -5.00
CA LEU A 32 1.47 6.57 -3.61
C LEU A 32 2.71 6.51 -2.70
N THR A 33 3.80 5.92 -3.18
CA THR A 33 5.04 5.73 -2.45
C THR A 33 6.19 5.60 -3.44
N ASP A 34 7.39 5.97 -2.99
CA ASP A 34 8.64 5.74 -3.72
C ASP A 34 9.22 4.33 -3.47
N SER A 35 8.55 3.51 -2.66
CA SER A 35 8.99 2.14 -2.42
C SER A 35 9.10 1.37 -3.74
N PRO A 36 10.24 0.73 -4.01
CA PRO A 36 10.41 -0.10 -5.20
C PRO A 36 9.52 -1.37 -5.15
N TYR A 37 9.06 -1.75 -3.96
CA TYR A 37 8.33 -3.00 -3.76
C TYR A 37 6.83 -2.92 -4.08
N ILE A 38 6.28 -1.73 -4.31
CA ILE A 38 4.88 -1.60 -4.70
C ILE A 38 4.77 -1.57 -6.22
N THR A 39 4.29 -2.66 -6.80
CA THR A 39 4.22 -2.86 -8.25
C THR A 39 2.92 -2.32 -8.86
N ALA A 40 1.82 -2.33 -8.09
CA ALA A 40 0.54 -1.78 -8.53
C ALA A 40 -0.31 -1.33 -7.34
N VAL A 41 -1.26 -0.43 -7.61
CA VAL A 41 -2.27 0.00 -6.66
C VAL A 41 -3.65 -0.10 -7.31
N GLN A 42 -4.58 -0.76 -6.62
CA GLN A 42 -5.97 -0.89 -7.04
C GLN A 42 -6.90 -0.19 -6.03
N PHE A 43 -7.90 0.51 -6.55
CA PHE A 43 -8.88 1.24 -5.77
C PHE A 43 -10.28 0.64 -5.94
N THR A 44 -11.05 0.63 -4.86
CA THR A 44 -12.50 0.44 -4.87
C THR A 44 -13.15 1.55 -4.03
N ASN A 45 -14.48 1.58 -3.89
CA ASN A 45 -15.16 2.64 -3.13
C ASN A 45 -14.71 2.77 -1.66
N ASN A 46 -14.23 1.70 -1.04
CA ASN A 46 -13.85 1.68 0.38
C ASN A 46 -12.55 0.90 0.65
N THR A 47 -11.80 0.54 -0.39
CA THR A 47 -10.52 -0.13 -0.21
C THR A 47 -9.44 0.40 -1.15
N VAL A 48 -8.20 0.31 -0.68
CA VAL A 48 -6.99 0.45 -1.48
C VAL A 48 -6.16 -0.81 -1.31
N THR A 49 -5.75 -1.42 -2.42
CA THR A 49 -4.92 -2.64 -2.44
C THR A 49 -3.58 -2.34 -3.06
N PHE A 50 -2.51 -2.71 -2.37
CA PHE A 50 -1.12 -2.54 -2.80
C PHE A 50 -0.56 -3.92 -3.17
N HIS A 51 -0.13 -4.07 -4.43
CA HIS A 51 0.49 -5.29 -4.93
C HIS A 51 2.00 -5.22 -4.79
N TYR A 52 2.62 -6.37 -4.53
CA TYR A 52 4.06 -6.52 -4.40
C TYR A 52 4.49 -7.94 -4.82
N GLU A 53 5.77 -8.10 -5.13
CA GLU A 53 6.38 -9.40 -5.41
C GLU A 53 7.04 -9.95 -4.13
N PRO A 54 6.49 -10.99 -3.50
CA PRO A 54 6.98 -11.46 -2.20
C PRO A 54 8.41 -11.98 -2.25
N ILE A 55 8.79 -12.67 -3.34
CA ILE A 55 10.14 -13.20 -3.51
C ILE A 55 11.17 -12.06 -3.55
N GLU A 56 10.87 -10.99 -4.30
CA GLU A 56 11.76 -9.82 -4.38
C GLU A 56 11.95 -9.17 -3.00
N VAL A 57 10.88 -9.03 -2.22
CA VAL A 57 10.96 -8.50 -0.85
C VAL A 57 11.76 -9.43 0.06
N MET A 58 11.53 -10.74 -0.01
CA MET A 58 12.23 -11.74 0.81
C MET A 58 13.73 -11.73 0.54
N GLU A 59 14.13 -11.68 -0.74
CA GLU A 59 15.54 -11.69 -1.16
C GLU A 59 16.24 -10.37 -0.81
N ASN A 60 15.60 -9.23 -1.07
CA ASN A 60 16.23 -7.92 -0.86
C ASN A 60 16.26 -7.49 0.62
N GLU A 61 15.22 -7.82 1.39
CA GLU A 61 15.11 -7.43 2.80
C GLU A 61 15.50 -8.55 3.77
N ASN A 62 15.94 -9.70 3.24
CA ASN A 62 16.34 -10.89 4.02
C ASN A 62 15.29 -11.28 5.08
N THR A 63 14.03 -11.40 4.63
CA THR A 63 12.87 -11.71 5.49
C THR A 63 12.15 -12.96 5.01
N ILE A 64 11.54 -13.68 5.96
CA ILE A 64 10.59 -14.77 5.66
C ILE A 64 9.13 -14.30 5.72
N GLU A 65 8.89 -13.06 6.14
CA GLU A 65 7.57 -12.44 6.27
C GLU A 65 7.48 -11.15 5.43
N PRO A 66 7.41 -11.26 4.09
CA PRO A 66 7.39 -10.09 3.22
C PRO A 66 6.14 -9.22 3.44
N SER A 67 5.01 -9.84 3.79
CA SER A 67 3.76 -9.13 4.07
C SER A 67 3.87 -8.20 5.29
N THR A 68 4.60 -8.62 6.34
CA THR A 68 4.88 -7.79 7.52
C THR A 68 5.66 -6.54 7.12
N PHE A 69 6.70 -6.72 6.31
CA PHE A 69 7.52 -5.61 5.80
C PHE A 69 6.69 -4.66 4.94
N VAL A 70 5.98 -5.16 3.93
CA VAL A 70 5.16 -4.33 3.03
C VAL A 70 4.04 -3.61 3.78
N THR A 71 3.48 -4.23 4.82
CA THR A 71 2.50 -3.58 5.70
C THR A 71 3.06 -2.31 6.37
N THR A 72 4.36 -2.27 6.69
CA THR A 72 4.98 -1.04 7.25
C THR A 72 4.98 0.11 6.25
N ILE A 73 5.27 -0.19 4.98
CA ILE A 73 5.26 0.77 3.87
C ILE A 73 3.84 1.30 3.67
N VAL A 74 2.87 0.40 3.61
CA VAL A 74 1.45 0.75 3.45
C VAL A 74 0.97 1.63 4.59
N LYS A 75 1.33 1.32 5.84
CA LYS A 75 1.03 2.18 6.99
C LYS A 75 1.63 3.58 6.85
N SER A 76 2.85 3.70 6.34
CA SER A 76 3.46 5.02 6.08
C SER A 76 2.69 5.83 5.04
N VAL A 77 2.17 5.20 3.99
CA VAL A 77 1.31 5.88 3.00
C VAL A 77 0.04 6.43 3.66
N LEU A 78 -0.63 5.61 4.47
CA LEU A 78 -1.87 6.02 5.15
C LEU A 78 -1.63 7.12 6.21
N ASN A 79 -0.49 7.06 6.91
CA ASN A 79 -0.17 8.00 7.98
C ASN A 79 0.39 9.34 7.47
N ARG A 80 1.26 9.35 6.45
CA ARG A 80 1.86 10.59 5.90
C ARG A 80 0.79 11.57 5.42
N GLU A 81 -0.28 11.04 4.86
CA GLU A 81 -1.36 11.87 4.36
C GLU A 81 -2.27 12.38 5.49
N SER A 82 -2.23 11.79 6.70
CA SER A 82 -3.01 12.24 7.85
C SER A 82 -2.44 13.48 8.54
N GLU A 83 -1.16 13.81 8.31
CA GLU A 83 -0.46 14.94 8.93
C GLU A 83 -0.60 16.27 8.17
N VAL A 84 -1.25 16.28 7.00
CA VAL A 84 -1.56 17.51 6.22
C VAL A 84 -2.91 18.09 6.64
N ARG A 85 -3.17 18.19 7.95
CA ARG A 85 -4.37 18.82 8.53
C ARG A 85 -4.01 19.97 9.46
#